data_AF-A0A7C6VEP4-F1
#
_entry.id   AF-A0A7C6VEP4-F1
#
_cell.length_a   1.000
_cell.length_b   1.000
_cell.length_c   1.000
_cell.angle_alpha   90.00
_cell.angle_beta   90.00
_cell.angle_gamma   90.00
#
_symmetry.space_group_name_H-M   'P 1'
#
loop_
_entity.id
_entity.type
_entity.pdbx_description
1 polymer ?
#
loop_
_entity_poly.entity_id
_entity_poly.type
_entity_poly.pdbx_seq_one_letter_code
_entity_poly.pdbx_strand_id
1 'polypeptide(L)' 'MKETREILGYFISPNQHEVLDVNAHNWQEQEVIKHPSKDQWAVAIIPGNPYIKIRGEGKIVASLPPDWHV' A
#
# COMPACT_ATOMS: atom_id res chain seq x y z
N MET A 1 4.89 19.35 15.47
CA MET A 1 3.70 18.48 15.46
C MET A 1 3.95 17.41 14.42
N LYS A 2 3.99 16.12 14.78
CA LYS A 2 4.02 15.06 13.77
C LYS A 2 2.62 15.04 13.19
N GLU A 3 2.42 15.59 11.99
CA GLU A 3 1.18 15.40 11.25
C GLU A 3 0.89 13.90 11.26
N THR A 4 -0.20 13.52 11.90
CA THR A 4 -0.67 12.14 11.90
C THR A 4 -1.04 11.86 10.46
N ARG A 5 -0.13 11.18 9.75
CA ARG A 5 -0.27 10.78 8.36
C ARG A 5 -1.51 9.90 8.30
N GLU A 6 -2.63 10.44 7.86
CA GLU A 6 -3.84 9.63 7.69
C GLU A 6 -3.56 8.64 6.56
N ILE A 7 -3.26 7.39 6.94
CA ILE A 7 -3.20 6.28 6.01
C ILE A 7 -4.65 5.86 5.78
N LEU A 8 -5.11 5.91 4.53
CA LEU A 8 -6.45 5.44 4.16
C LEU A 8 -6.53 3.91 4.17
N GLY A 9 -5.38 3.26 3.94
CA GLY A 9 -5.24 1.81 3.95
C GLY A 9 -3.94 1.38 3.30
N TYR A 10 -3.89 0.11 2.92
CA TYR A 10 -2.77 -0.51 2.22
C TYR A 10 -3.25 -1.12 0.92
N PHE A 11 -2.57 -0.82 -0.17
CA PHE A 11 -2.70 -1.58 -1.41
C PHE A 11 -1.81 -2.82 -1.30
N ILE A 12 -2.39 -4.01 -1.51
CA ILE A 12 -1.69 -5.29 -1.48
C ILE A 12 -1.78 -5.93 -2.87
N SER A 13 -0.67 -6.33 -3.46
CA SER A 13 -0.63 -7.05 -4.73
C SER A 13 0.43 -8.15 -4.74
N PRO A 14 0.23 -9.26 -5.47
CA PRO A 14 1.29 -10.23 -5.79
C PRO A 14 2.24 -9.73 -6.90
N ASN A 15 2.13 -8.48 -7.35
CA ASN A 15 3.03 -7.89 -8.32
C ASN A 15 3.69 -6.64 -7.72
N GLN A 16 5.01 -6.70 -7.52
CA GLN A 16 5.79 -5.58 -6.98
C GLN A 16 5.64 -4.30 -7.83
N HIS A 17 5.53 -4.42 -9.15
CA HIS A 17 5.43 -3.25 -10.03
C HIS A 17 4.13 -2.47 -9.80
N GLU A 18 3.01 -3.15 -9.51
CA GLU A 18 1.75 -2.46 -9.18
C GLU A 18 1.88 -1.68 -7.87
N VAL A 19 2.55 -2.25 -6.87
CA VAL A 19 2.78 -1.59 -5.59
C VAL A 19 3.68 -0.37 -5.74
N LEU A 20 4.72 -0.47 -6.57
CA LEU A 20 5.60 0.66 -6.89
C LEU A 20 4.87 1.77 -7.66
N ASP A 21 3.99 1.39 -8.59
CA ASP A 21 3.18 2.33 -9.35
C ASP A 21 2.19 3.07 -8.44
N VAL A 22 1.48 2.36 -7.56
CA VAL A 22 0.63 2.98 -6.53
C VAL A 22 1.44 3.93 -5.65
N ASN A 23 2.66 3.54 -5.27
CA ASN A 23 3.53 4.38 -4.46
C ASN A 23 3.93 5.68 -5.16
N ALA A 24 4.27 5.61 -6.44
CA ALA A 24 4.63 6.76 -7.25
C ALA A 24 3.47 7.78 -7.39
N HIS A 25 2.23 7.32 -7.22
CA HIS A 25 1.03 8.15 -7.23
C HIS A 25 0.63 8.70 -5.85
N ASN A 26 1.28 8.26 -4.77
CA ASN A 26 1.19 8.96 -3.49
C ASN A 26 1.89 10.33 -3.63
N TRP A 27 1.28 11.39 -3.10
CA TRP A 27 1.94 12.71 -3.06
C TRP A 27 3.23 12.72 -2.23
N GLN A 28 3.42 11.69 -1.40
CA GLN A 28 4.64 11.41 -0.67
C GLN A 28 4.94 9.91 -0.75
N GLU A 29 6.19 9.55 -1.09
CA GLU A 29 6.64 8.17 -1.12
C GLU A 29 6.43 7.47 0.23
N GLN A 30 5.87 6.28 0.18
CA GLN A 30 5.62 5.40 1.32
C GLN A 30 6.55 4.19 1.25
N GLU A 31 6.70 3.51 2.38
CA GLU A 31 7.46 2.27 2.45
C GLU A 31 6.73 1.15 1.70
N VAL A 32 7.46 0.45 0.84
CA VAL A 32 6.99 -0.78 0.20
C VAL A 32 7.40 -1.95 1.07
N ILE A 33 6.41 -2.68 1.57
CA ILE A 33 6.56 -3.77 2.52
C ILE A 33 6.40 -5.08 1.76
N LYS A 34 7.37 -6.00 1.87
CA LYS A 34 7.23 -7.37 1.35
C LYS A 34 6.66 -8.27 2.44
N HIS A 35 5.68 -9.12 2.10
CA HIS A 35 5.15 -10.10 3.04
C HIS A 35 6.23 -11.12 3.44
N PRO A 36 6.36 -11.52 4.72
CA PRO A 36 7.45 -12.39 5.19
C PRO A 36 7.45 -13.81 4.59
N SER A 37 6.27 -14.39 4.34
CA SER A 37 6.11 -15.78 3.86
C SER A 37 5.37 -15.95 2.53
N LYS A 38 4.86 -14.88 1.92
CA LYS A 38 4.09 -14.92 0.66
C LYS A 38 4.75 -14.03 -0.38
N ASP A 39 4.53 -14.36 -1.65
CA ASP A 39 4.95 -13.49 -2.76
C ASP A 39 3.94 -12.35 -2.96
N GLN A 40 3.91 -11.45 -1.97
CA GLN A 40 3.02 -10.30 -1.91
C GLN A 40 3.76 -9.07 -1.41
N TRP A 41 3.32 -7.91 -1.88
CA TRP A 41 3.85 -6.61 -1.52
C TRP A 41 2.70 -5.71 -1.09
N ALA A 42 3.01 -4.74 -0.22
CA ALA A 42 2.08 -3.73 0.21
C ALA A 42 2.70 -2.35 0.22
N VAL A 43 1.86 -1.33 0.06
CA VAL A 43 2.24 0.07 0.27
C VAL A 43 1.09 0.81 0.93
N ALA A 44 1.40 1.73 1.84
CA ALA A 44 0.39 2.62 2.41
C ALA A 44 -0.18 3.55 1.33
N ILE A 45 -1.48 3.81 1.41
CA ILE A 45 -2.18 4.76 0.55
C ILE A 45 -2.55 5.98 1.38
N ILE A 46 -2.17 7.16 0.90
CA ILE A 46 -2.49 8.44 1.54
C ILE A 46 -3.60 9.17 0.77
N PRO A 47 -4.36 10.09 1.43
CA PRO A 47 -5.39 10.88 0.78
C PRO A 47 -4.88 11.58 -0.47
N GLY A 48 -5.68 11.55 -1.53
CA GLY A 48 -5.33 12.15 -2.82
C GLY A 48 -4.66 11.20 -3.82
N ASN A 49 -4.33 9.95 -3.44
CA ASN A 49 -3.82 8.99 -4.41
C ASN A 49 -4.94 8.61 -5.44
N PRO A 50 -4.75 8.87 -6.75
CA PRO A 50 -5.75 8.55 -7.78
C PRO A 50 -6.05 7.05 -7.92
N TYR A 51 -5.16 6.16 -7.47
CA TYR A 51 -5.32 4.70 -7.57
C TYR A 51 -6.37 4.11 -6.63
N ILE A 52 -6.92 4.89 -5.69
CA ILE A 52 -8.01 4.43 -4.79
C ILE A 52 -9.22 3.91 -5.60
N LYS A 53 -9.37 4.32 -6.87
CA LYS A 53 -10.48 3.96 -7.75
C LYS A 53 -10.18 2.87 -8.78
N ILE A 54 -8.92 2.43 -8.91
CA ILE A 54 -8.51 1.53 -10.01
C ILE A 54 -8.52 0.08 -9.52
N ARG A 55 -9.31 -0.77 -10.20
CA ARG A 55 -9.35 -2.23 -9.96
C ARG A 55 -8.23 -2.92 -10.74
N GLY A 56 -7.02 -2.94 -10.18
CA GLY A 56 -5.95 -3.87 -10.60
C GLY A 56 -6.15 -5.28 -10.01
N GLU A 57 -5.14 -6.14 -10.10
CA GLU A 57 -5.15 -7.47 -9.46
C GLU A 57 -4.94 -7.38 -7.93
N GLY A 58 -4.44 -6.23 -7.44
CA GLY A 58 -4.33 -5.94 -6.03
C GLY A 58 -5.65 -5.59 -5.34
N LYS A 59 -5.59 -5.50 -4.01
CA LYS A 59 -6.72 -5.12 -3.16
C LYS A 59 -6.33 -4.04 -2.16
N ILE A 60 -7.28 -3.17 -1.82
CA ILE A 60 -7.11 -2.18 -0.77
C ILE A 60 -7.69 -2.74 0.53
N VAL A 61 -6.91 -2.72 1.60
CA VAL A 61 -7.34 -3.10 2.96
C VAL A 61 -7.14 -1.94 3.92
N ALA A 62 -8.01 -1.78 4.90
CA ALA A 62 -7.90 -0.68 5.87
C ALA A 62 -6.61 -0.76 6.72
N SER A 63 -6.13 -1.97 7.00
CA SER A 63 -4.89 -2.22 7.73
C SER A 63 -4.23 -3.50 7.22
N LEU A 64 -2.90 -3.60 7.37
CA LEU A 64 -2.21 -4.86 7.14
C LEU A 64 -2.63 -5.90 8.20
N PRO A 65 -2.96 -7.14 7.80
CA PRO A 65 -3.22 -8.19 8.76
C PRO A 65 -1.96 -8.56 9.56
N PRO A 66 -2.11 -9.22 10.73
CA PRO A 66 -1.00 -9.50 11.64
C PRO A 66 0.16 -10.31 11.04
N ASP A 67 -0.10 -11.11 10.00
CA ASP A 67 0.91 -11.94 9.31
C ASP A 67 1.92 -11.14 8.46
N TRP A 68 1.79 -9.82 8.41
CA TRP A 68 2.74 -8.90 7.78
C TRP A 68 3.84 -8.39 8.70
N HIS A 69 3.72 -8.59 10.02
CA HIS A 69 4.63 -8.03 11.03
C HIS A 69 5.59 -9.06 11.64
N VAL A 70 5.71 -10.24 11.02
CA VAL A 70 6.48 -11.40 11.53
C VAL A 70 7.98 -11.20 11.37
#